data_AF-A0A969WJP4-F1
#
_entry.id   AF-A0A969WJP4-F1
#
_cell.length_a   1.000
_cell.length_b   1.000
_cell.length_c   1.000
_cell.angle_alpha   90.00
_cell.angle_beta   90.00
_cell.angle_gamma   90.00
#
_symmetry.space_group_name_H-M   'P 1'
#
loop_
_entity.id
_entity.type
_entity.pdbx_description
1 polymer ?
#
loop_
_entity_poly.entity_id
_entity_poly.type
_entity_poly.pdbx_seq_one_letter_code
_entity_poly.pdbx_strand_id
1 'polypeptide(L)' 'MNNFSMETASQKSIIDLAKATLSAEISAINGLIPLIDEEFESIVNLIADSKGRLVIAGIGKSAIIANKIVATLNSTG' A
#
# COMPACT_ATOMS: atom_id res chain seq x y z
N MET A 1 -4.48 38.36 -38.42
CA MET A 1 -3.54 37.26 -38.18
C MET A 1 -2.90 37.46 -36.82
N ASN A 2 -3.45 36.86 -35.77
CA ASN A 2 -2.78 36.67 -34.48
C ASN A 2 -3.13 35.25 -34.06
N ASN A 3 -2.11 34.38 -34.06
CA ASN A 3 -2.22 32.99 -33.68
C ASN A 3 -2.56 32.91 -32.19
N PHE A 4 -3.80 32.54 -31.90
CA PHE A 4 -4.17 32.07 -30.56
C PHE A 4 -3.61 30.66 -30.44
N SER A 5 -2.38 30.55 -29.95
CA SER A 5 -1.76 29.28 -29.57
C SER A 5 -2.57 28.72 -28.41
N MET A 6 -3.51 27.84 -28.72
CA MET A 6 -4.23 27.05 -27.75
C MET A 6 -3.21 26.13 -27.07
N GLU A 7 -2.76 26.53 -25.89
CA GLU A 7 -1.99 25.70 -24.96
C GLU A 7 -2.90 24.54 -24.54
N THR A 8 -2.86 23.44 -25.30
CA THR A 8 -3.53 22.21 -24.89
C THR A 8 -2.75 21.64 -23.71
N ALA A 9 -3.31 21.80 -22.51
CA ALA A 9 -2.87 21.07 -21.33
C ALA A 9 -2.66 19.60 -21.73
N SER A 10 -1.41 19.13 -21.60
CA SER A 10 -0.99 17.78 -22.00
C SER A 10 -1.87 16.75 -21.29
N GLN A 11 -2.83 16.16 -22.02
CA GLN A 11 -3.64 15.08 -21.52
C GLN A 11 -2.72 13.86 -21.37
N LYS A 12 -2.28 13.57 -20.13
CA LYS A 12 -1.47 12.37 -19.87
C LYS A 12 -2.23 11.16 -20.42
N SER A 13 -1.55 10.37 -21.25
CA SER A 13 -2.11 9.13 -21.76
C SER A 13 -2.51 8.21 -20.61
N ILE A 14 -3.53 7.37 -20.81
CA ILE A 14 -3.90 6.31 -19.86
C ILE A 14 -2.67 5.44 -19.52
N ILE A 15 -1.78 5.22 -20.50
CA ILE A 15 -0.52 4.50 -20.31
C ILE A 15 0.40 5.27 -19.36
N ASP A 16 0.51 6.59 -19.50
CA ASP A 16 1.37 7.41 -18.64
C ASP A 16 0.82 7.48 -17.21
N LEU A 17 -0.51 7.52 -17.06
CA LEU A 17 -1.17 7.45 -15.75
C LEU A 17 -0.90 6.11 -15.06
N ALA A 18 -1.07 5.00 -15.77
CA ALA A 18 -0.80 3.66 -15.22
C ALA A 18 0.67 3.51 -14.79
N LYS A 19 1.61 3.99 -15.63
CA LYS A 19 3.04 4.02 -15.29
C LYS A 19 3.30 4.87 -14.05
N ALA A 20 2.72 6.06 -13.97
CA ALA A 20 2.89 6.95 -12.82
C ALA A 20 2.34 6.34 -11.52
N THR A 21 1.19 5.66 -11.58
CA THR A 21 0.63 4.95 -10.42
C THR A 21 1.56 3.85 -9.93
N LEU A 22 2.04 2.98 -10.83
CA LEU A 22 2.99 1.93 -10.46
C LEU A 22 4.30 2.50 -9.91
N SER A 23 4.82 3.59 -10.50
CA SER A 23 6.01 4.27 -9.97
C SER A 23 5.79 4.77 -8.53
N ALA A 24 4.63 5.38 -8.26
CA ALA A 24 4.30 5.84 -6.90
C ALA A 24 4.17 4.69 -5.90
N GLU A 25 3.56 3.56 -6.30
CA GLU A 25 3.46 2.37 -5.47
C GLU A 25 4.82 1.75 -5.16
N ILE A 26 5.72 1.66 -6.17
CA ILE A 26 7.10 1.19 -5.98
C ILE A 26 7.85 2.08 -4.99
N SER A 27 7.75 3.40 -5.14
CA SER A 27 8.38 4.34 -4.20
C SER A 27 7.84 4.16 -2.78
N ALA A 28 6.53 3.97 -2.62
CA ALA A 28 5.92 3.73 -1.31
C ALA A 28 6.43 2.42 -0.68
N ILE A 29 6.49 1.33 -1.46
CA ILE A 29 7.01 0.02 -1.00
C ILE A 29 8.49 0.13 -0.60
N ASN A 30 9.31 0.79 -1.41
CA ASN A 30 10.73 1.01 -1.08
C ASN A 30 10.89 1.82 0.22
N GLY A 31 9.97 2.76 0.48
CA GLY A 31 9.91 3.51 1.73
C GLY A 31 9.58 2.66 2.96
N LEU A 32 9.09 1.43 2.81
CA LEU A 32 8.82 0.51 3.93
C LEU A 32 10.07 -0.24 4.41
N ILE A 33 11.10 -0.41 3.56
CA ILE A 33 12.33 -1.13 3.91
C ILE A 33 12.95 -0.64 5.24
N PRO A 34 13.15 0.67 5.48
CA PRO A 34 13.73 1.13 6.73
C PRO A 34 12.83 0.94 7.97
N LEU A 35 11.54 0.60 7.78
CA LEU A 35 10.61 0.30 8.89
C LEU A 35 10.65 -1.18 9.31
N ILE A 36 11.43 -2.01 8.60
CA ILE A 36 11.69 -3.40 8.98
C ILE A 36 12.92 -3.40 9.88
N ASP A 37 12.71 -3.02 11.14
CA ASP A 37 13.73 -2.89 12.17
C ASP A 37 13.45 -3.81 13.38
N GLU A 38 14.13 -3.58 14.49
CA GLU A 38 13.99 -4.38 15.71
C GLU A 38 12.57 -4.31 16.32
N GLU A 39 11.83 -3.22 16.12
CA GLU A 39 10.44 -3.10 16.56
C GLU A 39 9.53 -3.99 15.72
N PHE A 40 9.76 -4.04 14.41
CA PHE A 40 9.06 -4.98 13.52
C PHE A 40 9.26 -6.44 13.96
N GLU A 41 10.51 -6.85 14.22
CA GLU A 41 10.82 -8.20 14.71
C GLU A 41 10.11 -8.50 16.05
N SER A 42 10.13 -7.53 16.97
CA SER A 42 9.49 -7.65 18.28
C SER A 42 7.98 -7.88 18.17
N ILE A 43 7.30 -7.17 17.27
CA ILE A 43 5.85 -7.34 17.03
C ILE A 43 5.55 -8.71 16.42
N VAL A 44 6.37 -9.18 15.47
CA VAL A 44 6.20 -10.51 14.87
C VAL A 44 6.28 -11.60 15.94
N ASN A 45 7.28 -11.54 16.81
CA ASN A 45 7.43 -12.49 17.93
C ASN A 45 6.26 -12.40 18.90
N LEU A 46 5.82 -11.18 19.26
CA LEU A 46 4.67 -10.97 20.14
C LEU A 46 3.38 -11.62 19.59
N ILE A 47 3.13 -11.50 18.28
CA ILE A 47 1.97 -12.11 17.65
C ILE A 47 2.12 -13.64 17.61
N ALA A 48 3.30 -14.16 17.27
CA ALA A 48 3.56 -15.60 17.18
C ALA A 48 3.43 -16.30 18.54
N ASP A 49 3.84 -15.65 19.62
CA ASP A 49 3.76 -16.20 20.98
C ASP A 49 2.36 -16.08 21.61
N SER A 50 1.50 -15.25 21.02
CA SER A 50 0.14 -15.02 21.51
C SER A 50 -0.68 -16.31 21.54
N LYS A 51 -1.24 -16.63 22.71
CA LYS A 51 -2.15 -17.79 22.89
C LYS A 51 -3.61 -17.50 22.57
N GLY A 52 -3.91 -16.23 22.24
CA GLY A 52 -5.26 -15.73 22.03
C GLY A 52 -5.67 -15.67 20.57
N ARG A 53 -6.44 -14.63 20.23
CA ARG A 53 -6.84 -14.29 18.87
C ARG A 53 -6.33 -12.90 18.56
N LEU A 54 -5.74 -12.71 17.39
CA LEU A 54 -5.42 -11.38 16.87
C LEU A 54 -6.68 -10.78 16.25
N VAL A 55 -7.10 -9.61 16.74
CA VAL A 55 -8.23 -8.86 16.19
C VAL A 55 -7.68 -7.69 15.39
N ILE A 56 -8.05 -7.61 14.11
CA ILE A 56 -7.66 -6.52 13.22
C ILE A 56 -8.93 -5.78 12.80
N ALA A 57 -8.95 -4.45 12.99
CA ALA A 57 -10.08 -3.60 12.63
C ALA A 57 -9.64 -2.47 11.70
N GLY A 58 -10.53 -2.06 10.81
CA GLY A 58 -10.33 -0.94 9.90
C GLY A 58 -11.64 -0.52 9.26
N ILE A 59 -11.69 0.69 8.70
CA ILE A 59 -12.86 1.22 7.98
C ILE A 59 -12.50 1.53 6.52
N GLY A 60 -13.48 1.47 5.62
CA GLY A 60 -13.29 1.78 4.20
C GLY A 60 -12.24 0.88 3.53
N LYS A 61 -11.31 1.48 2.77
CA LYS A 61 -10.23 0.74 2.09
C LYS A 61 -9.35 -0.05 3.07
N SER A 62 -9.14 0.46 4.28
CA SER A 62 -8.37 -0.23 5.32
C SER A 62 -9.05 -1.50 5.82
N ALA A 63 -10.39 -1.57 5.80
CA ALA A 63 -11.13 -2.79 6.11
C ALA A 63 -10.83 -3.92 5.12
N ILE A 64 -10.67 -3.57 3.83
CA ILE A 64 -10.32 -4.55 2.77
C ILE A 64 -8.92 -5.12 3.02
N ILE A 65 -7.96 -4.28 3.42
CA ILE A 65 -6.59 -4.71 3.74
C ILE A 65 -6.58 -5.56 5.02
N ALA A 66 -7.28 -5.13 6.08
CA ALA A 66 -7.43 -5.90 7.31
C ALA A 66 -7.96 -7.32 7.04
N ASN A 67 -9.00 -7.43 6.21
CA ASN A 67 -9.57 -8.73 5.81
C ASN A 67 -8.56 -9.61 5.07
N LYS A 68 -7.73 -9.04 4.19
CA LYS A 68 -6.66 -9.80 3.51
C LYS A 68 -5.61 -10.31 4.50
N ILE A 69 -5.19 -9.47 5.45
CA ILE A 69 -4.22 -9.87 6.48
C ILE A 69 -4.79 -11.01 7.33
N VAL A 70 -6.02 -10.87 7.83
CA VAL A 70 -6.70 -11.92 8.61
C VAL A 70 -6.82 -13.21 7.82
N ALA A 71 -7.18 -13.14 6.53
CA ALA A 71 -7.27 -14.32 5.68
C ALA A 71 -5.91 -15.05 5.54
N THR A 72 -4.82 -14.30 5.35
CA THR A 72 -3.46 -14.86 5.30
C THR A 72 -3.06 -15.48 6.63
N LEU A 73 -3.25 -14.79 7.76
CA LEU A 73 -2.87 -15.31 9.08
C LEU A 73 -3.67 -16.56 9.46
N ASN A 74 -4.96 -16.61 9.15
CA ASN A 74 -5.78 -17.80 9.38
C ASN A 74 -5.34 -19.00 8.52
N SER A 75 -4.66 -18.76 7.39
CA SER A 75 -4.14 -19.84 6.53
C SER A 75 -2.84 -20.46 7.05
N THR A 76 -2.18 -19.80 8.02
CA THR A 76 -0.91 -20.23 8.60
C THR A 76 -1.04 -20.96 9.95
N GLY A 77 -2.27 -21.20 10.42
CA GLY A 77 -2.58 -21.85 11.70
C GLY A 77 -2.80 -20.87 12.85
#